data_AF-A0A853DR54-F1
#
_entry.id   AF-A0A853DR54-F1
#
_cell.length_a   1.000
_cell.length_b   1.000
_cell.length_c   1.000
_cell.angle_alpha   90.00
_cell.angle_beta   90.00
_cell.angle_gamma   90.00
#
_symmetry.space_group_name_H-M   'P 1'
#
loop_
_entity.id
_entity.type
_entity.pdbx_description
1 polymer ?
#
loop_
_entity_poly.entity_id
_entity_poly.type
_entity_poly.pdbx_seq_one_letter_code
_entity_poly.pdbx_strand_id
1 'polypeptide(L)'
;MTATPPESALDERILAAARGSVEREAQAVAGLAPQLDATFTAIVHAVLAAPGKIITTGAGTSGIIAERLSHLLAVSGTPSFYLPCLDALHGGLGSITDGDYVIAISKGGHSSELVELTRKLVERGIPVVALTENPDSPFARSATIVAHVTTNPSDADPGGLIAMGSTLVSGAWGDALASTLMRLRDHSWKDVVDIHPGGIVGLQTELPDDLTLEPEDQP
;
A
#
# COMPACT_ATOMS: atom_id res chain seq x y z
N MET A 1 19.70 13.95 -42.84
CA MET A 1 20.60 12.99 -42.16
C MET A 1 21.05 13.62 -40.86
N THR A 2 20.34 13.37 -39.76
CA THR A 2 20.74 13.86 -38.44
C THR A 2 21.85 12.96 -37.93
N ALA A 3 23.06 13.50 -37.77
CA ALA A 3 24.19 12.78 -37.23
C ALA A 3 23.85 12.21 -35.86
N THR A 4 24.07 10.91 -35.67
CA THR A 4 23.97 10.25 -34.36
C THR A 4 24.91 10.97 -33.39
N PRO A 5 24.45 11.42 -32.22
CA PRO A 5 25.34 12.02 -31.23
C PRO A 5 26.47 11.03 -30.90
N PRO A 6 27.69 11.52 -30.60
CA PRO A 6 28.77 10.63 -30.15
C PRO A 6 28.27 9.82 -28.95
N GLU A 7 28.65 8.54 -28.89
CA GLU A 7 28.16 7.54 -27.94
C GLU A 7 28.14 8.07 -26.48
N SER A 8 29.16 8.85 -26.09
CA SER A 8 29.26 9.50 -24.78
C SER A 8 28.15 10.52 -24.48
N ALA A 9 27.66 11.27 -25.46
CA ALA A 9 26.60 12.27 -25.27
C ALA A 9 25.20 11.65 -25.22
N LEU A 10 25.01 10.48 -25.83
CA LEU A 10 23.78 9.71 -25.67
C LEU A 10 23.73 9.07 -24.28
N ASP A 11 24.84 8.48 -23.82
CA ASP A 11 24.94 7.87 -22.50
C ASP A 11 24.65 8.86 -21.37
N GLU A 12 25.19 10.08 -21.45
CA GLU A 12 24.90 11.14 -20.48
C GLU A 12 23.40 11.49 -20.42
N ARG A 13 22.73 11.53 -21.57
CA ARG A 13 21.28 11.80 -21.64
C ARG A 13 20.44 10.65 -21.08
N ILE A 14 20.86 9.41 -21.33
CA ILE A 14 20.21 8.22 -20.76
C ILE A 14 20.32 8.26 -19.24
N LEU A 15 21.53 8.50 -18.72
CA LEU A 15 21.77 8.60 -17.27
C LEU A 15 20.99 9.76 -16.64
N ALA A 16 20.95 10.92 -17.29
CA ALA A 16 20.18 12.06 -16.82
C ALA A 16 18.68 11.75 -16.75
N ALA A 17 18.12 11.07 -17.77
CA ALA A 17 16.72 10.66 -17.78
C ALA A 17 16.42 9.66 -16.65
N ALA A 18 17.26 8.63 -16.47
CA ALA A 18 17.08 7.64 -15.42
C ALA A 18 17.14 8.25 -14.01
N ARG A 19 18.12 9.12 -13.75
CA ARG A 19 18.24 9.85 -12.48
C ARG A 19 17.04 10.75 -12.24
N GLY A 20 16.60 11.48 -13.26
CA GLY A 20 15.43 12.35 -13.18
C GLY A 20 14.16 11.59 -12.78
N SER A 21 13.93 10.38 -13.32
CA SER A 21 12.79 9.55 -12.91
C SER A 21 12.85 9.17 -11.42
N VAL A 22 14.01 8.70 -10.95
CA VAL A 22 14.20 8.31 -9.54
C VAL A 22 14.02 9.51 -8.61
N GLU A 23 14.58 10.67 -8.94
CA GLU A 23 14.44 11.90 -8.14
C GLU A 23 12.98 12.34 -8.01
N ARG A 24 12.19 12.19 -9.08
CA ARG A 24 10.77 12.55 -9.11
C ARG A 24 9.91 11.62 -8.27
N GLU A 25 10.17 10.32 -8.38
CA GLU A 25 9.54 9.31 -7.53
C GLU A 25 9.89 9.51 -6.05
N ALA A 26 11.16 9.82 -5.75
CA ALA A 26 11.62 10.11 -4.39
C ALA A 26 10.91 11.33 -3.80
N GLN A 27 10.73 12.40 -4.59
CA GLN A 27 9.96 13.57 -4.18
C GLN A 27 8.49 13.22 -3.91
N ALA A 28 7.87 12.39 -4.76
CA ALA A 28 6.51 11.93 -4.55
C ALA A 28 6.35 11.14 -3.25
N VAL A 29 7.26 10.21 -2.96
CA VAL A 29 7.28 9.45 -1.71
C VAL A 29 7.51 10.37 -0.50
N ALA A 30 8.45 11.32 -0.59
CA ALA A 30 8.67 12.28 0.50
C ALA A 30 7.43 13.14 0.79
N GLY A 31 6.64 13.46 -0.25
CA GLY A 31 5.37 14.17 -0.13
C GLY A 31 4.27 13.39 0.60
N LEU A 32 4.44 12.10 0.88
CA LEU A 32 3.46 11.28 1.61
C LEU A 32 3.42 11.59 3.11
N ALA A 33 4.58 11.76 3.75
CA ALA A 33 4.66 11.92 5.21
C ALA A 33 3.70 12.98 5.79
N PRO A 34 3.60 14.21 5.23
CA PRO A 34 2.65 15.20 5.74
C PRO A 34 1.17 14.89 5.44
N GLN A 35 0.87 13.86 4.64
CA GLN A 35 -0.49 13.39 4.35
C GLN A 35 -0.97 12.32 5.35
N LEU A 36 -0.09 11.79 6.21
CA LEU A 36 -0.46 10.85 7.27
C LEU A 36 -1.14 11.62 8.40
N ASP A 37 -2.47 11.60 8.42
CA ASP A 37 -3.30 12.39 9.32
C ASP A 37 -4.12 11.52 10.29
N ALA A 38 -5.13 12.11 10.95
CA ALA A 38 -6.02 11.40 11.85
C ALA A 38 -6.77 10.22 11.19
N THR A 39 -6.98 10.26 9.87
CA THR A 39 -7.59 9.15 9.13
C THR A 39 -6.67 7.93 9.12
N PHE A 40 -5.35 8.15 8.96
CA PHE A 40 -4.38 7.06 9.06
C PHE A 40 -4.43 6.41 10.45
N THR A 41 -4.43 7.21 11.52
CA THR A 41 -4.56 6.69 12.90
C THR A 41 -5.88 5.94 13.11
N ALA A 42 -7.00 6.42 12.56
CA ALA A 42 -8.27 5.73 12.62
C ALA A 42 -8.24 4.36 11.92
N ILE A 43 -7.54 4.26 10.79
CA ILE A 43 -7.34 3.00 10.06
C ILE A 43 -6.48 2.04 10.88
N VAL A 44 -5.39 2.52 11.50
CA VAL A 44 -4.55 1.71 12.40
C VAL A 44 -5.38 1.11 13.54
N HIS A 45 -6.21 1.92 14.21
CA HIS A 45 -7.08 1.42 15.27
C HIS A 45 -8.12 0.41 14.76
N ALA A 46 -8.72 0.67 13.60
CA ALA A 46 -9.69 -0.25 13.01
C ALA A 46 -9.06 -1.62 12.67
N VAL A 47 -7.84 -1.62 12.13
CA VAL A 47 -7.08 -2.84 11.83
C VAL A 47 -6.66 -3.59 13.10
N LEU A 48 -6.30 -2.88 14.18
CA LEU A 48 -5.99 -3.51 15.48
C LEU A 48 -7.22 -4.18 16.11
N ALA A 49 -8.38 -3.54 15.98
CA ALA A 49 -9.64 -4.02 16.54
C ALA A 49 -10.32 -5.10 15.67
N ALA A 50 -9.89 -5.30 14.43
CA ALA A 50 -10.45 -6.30 13.53
C ALA A 50 -10.21 -7.72 14.09
N PRO A 51 -11.27 -8.50 14.38
CA PRO A 51 -11.11 -9.85 14.91
C PRO A 51 -10.78 -10.89 13.82
N GLY A 52 -11.02 -10.55 12.55
CA GLY A 52 -10.70 -11.37 11.39
C GLY A 52 -9.35 -11.01 10.77
N LYS A 53 -9.23 -11.26 9.47
CA LYS A 53 -8.02 -10.96 8.70
C LYS A 53 -8.19 -9.69 7.87
N ILE A 54 -7.08 -9.11 7.47
CA ILE A 54 -7.07 -8.01 6.52
C ILE A 54 -7.12 -8.58 5.11
N ILE A 55 -8.05 -8.09 4.29
CA ILE A 55 -8.12 -8.43 2.88
C ILE A 55 -7.67 -7.22 2.10
N THR A 56 -6.65 -7.38 1.29
CA THR A 56 -6.21 -6.31 0.37
C THR A 56 -6.72 -6.60 -1.03
N THR A 57 -7.06 -5.55 -1.77
CA THR A 57 -7.51 -5.70 -3.15
C THR A 57 -7.25 -4.44 -3.97
N GLY A 58 -7.29 -4.57 -5.29
CA GLY A 58 -7.11 -3.48 -6.24
C GLY A 58 -7.24 -3.97 -7.67
N ALA A 59 -7.20 -3.04 -8.62
CA ALA A 59 -7.23 -3.35 -10.06
C ALA A 59 -5.93 -2.90 -10.74
N GLY A 60 -5.45 -3.67 -11.72
CA GLY A 60 -4.23 -3.37 -12.47
C GLY A 60 -3.00 -3.22 -11.55
N THR A 61 -2.17 -2.20 -11.79
CA THR A 61 -0.97 -1.95 -10.96
C THR A 61 -1.31 -1.70 -9.50
N SER A 62 -2.49 -1.13 -9.19
CA SER A 62 -2.94 -0.99 -7.79
C SER A 62 -3.19 -2.34 -7.12
N GLY A 63 -3.60 -3.37 -7.88
CA GLY A 63 -3.71 -4.74 -7.38
C GLY A 63 -2.35 -5.34 -7.00
N ILE A 64 -1.29 -5.07 -7.77
CA ILE A 64 0.08 -5.50 -7.46
C ILE A 64 0.57 -4.86 -6.16
N ILE A 65 0.28 -3.57 -5.96
CA ILE A 65 0.62 -2.87 -4.70
C ILE A 65 -0.21 -3.40 -3.53
N ALA A 66 -1.49 -3.74 -3.74
CA ALA A 66 -2.31 -4.38 -2.72
C ALA A 66 -1.76 -5.77 -2.33
N GLU A 67 -1.30 -6.55 -3.31
CA GLU A 67 -0.65 -7.84 -3.05
C GLU A 67 0.63 -7.69 -2.22
N ARG A 68 1.49 -6.73 -2.57
CA ARG A 68 2.67 -6.37 -1.78
C ARG A 68 2.29 -5.95 -0.35
N LEU A 69 1.27 -5.10 -0.19
CA LEU A 69 0.76 -4.70 1.13
C LEU A 69 0.32 -5.91 1.94
N SER A 70 -0.41 -6.85 1.33
CA SER A 70 -0.84 -8.07 2.04
C SER A 70 0.35 -8.86 2.58
N HIS A 71 1.38 -9.02 1.76
CA HIS A 71 2.58 -9.73 2.19
C HIS A 71 3.25 -9.03 3.36
N LEU A 72 3.40 -7.70 3.28
CA LEU A 72 4.04 -6.91 4.32
C LEU A 72 3.27 -6.92 5.64
N LEU A 73 1.94 -6.80 5.61
CA LEU A 73 1.10 -6.95 6.80
C LEU A 73 1.31 -8.33 7.45
N ALA A 74 1.30 -9.39 6.64
CA ALA A 74 1.45 -10.76 7.14
C ALA A 74 2.82 -10.98 7.80
N VAL A 75 3.91 -10.53 7.16
CA VAL A 75 5.26 -10.68 7.72
C VAL A 75 5.55 -9.74 8.89
N SER A 76 4.68 -8.74 9.12
CA SER A 76 4.78 -7.79 10.22
C SER A 76 3.74 -8.05 11.32
N GLY A 77 3.21 -9.28 11.40
CA GLY A 77 2.34 -9.72 12.50
C GLY A 77 0.85 -9.40 12.35
N THR A 78 0.40 -8.93 11.18
CA THR A 78 -1.02 -8.68 10.88
C THR A 78 -1.54 -9.67 9.83
N PRO A 79 -2.37 -10.67 10.21
CA PRO A 79 -2.89 -11.67 9.26
C PRO A 79 -3.58 -11.02 8.06
N SER A 80 -3.06 -11.27 6.86
CA SER A 80 -3.56 -10.63 5.64
C SER A 80 -3.52 -11.53 4.42
N PHE A 81 -4.51 -11.39 3.55
CA PHE A 81 -4.55 -12.03 2.24
C PHE A 81 -4.89 -11.04 1.12
N TYR A 82 -4.26 -11.22 -0.03
CA TYR A 82 -4.64 -10.53 -1.26
C TYR A 82 -5.74 -11.31 -1.97
N LEU A 83 -6.81 -10.60 -2.32
CA LEU A 83 -7.87 -11.15 -3.16
C LEU A 83 -8.00 -10.28 -4.42
N PRO A 84 -7.70 -10.81 -5.62
CA PRO A 84 -7.90 -10.09 -6.86
C PRO A 84 -9.35 -9.61 -6.98
N CYS A 85 -9.53 -8.33 -7.31
CA CYS A 85 -10.86 -7.70 -7.31
C CYS A 85 -11.86 -8.43 -8.23
N LEU A 86 -11.40 -8.89 -9.39
CA LEU A 86 -12.26 -9.60 -10.34
C LEU A 86 -12.66 -10.99 -9.80
N ASP A 87 -11.71 -11.73 -9.24
CA ASP A 87 -11.98 -13.06 -8.68
C ASP A 87 -12.92 -13.00 -7.46
N ALA A 88 -12.85 -11.93 -6.67
CA ALA A 88 -13.81 -11.66 -5.60
C ALA A 88 -15.25 -11.64 -6.14
N LEU A 89 -15.49 -10.93 -7.24
CA LEU A 89 -16.81 -10.82 -7.88
C LEU A 89 -17.27 -12.15 -8.51
N HIS A 90 -16.35 -13.05 -8.85
CA HIS A 90 -16.64 -14.36 -9.42
C HIS A 90 -16.62 -15.52 -8.41
N GLY A 91 -17.02 -15.24 -7.15
CA GLY A 91 -17.19 -16.23 -6.09
C GLY A 91 -16.18 -16.11 -4.96
N GLY A 92 -15.06 -15.41 -5.17
CA GLY A 92 -14.04 -15.18 -4.14
C GLY A 92 -14.57 -14.41 -2.92
N LEU A 93 -15.65 -13.64 -3.08
CA LEU A 93 -16.39 -13.01 -1.98
C LEU A 93 -16.78 -13.99 -0.86
N GLY A 94 -16.94 -15.29 -1.14
CA GLY A 94 -17.20 -16.30 -0.11
C GLY A 94 -16.04 -16.59 0.84
N SER A 95 -14.83 -16.10 0.54
CA SER A 95 -13.65 -16.20 1.42
C SER A 95 -13.55 -15.07 2.45
N ILE A 96 -14.36 -14.02 2.27
CA ILE A 96 -14.45 -12.87 3.17
C ILE A 96 -15.56 -13.14 4.17
N THR A 97 -15.23 -13.08 5.44
CA THR A 97 -16.09 -13.47 6.57
C THR A 97 -16.32 -12.31 7.51
N ASP A 98 -17.35 -12.44 8.36
CA ASP A 98 -17.63 -11.47 9.41
C ASP A 98 -16.39 -11.23 10.28
N GLY A 99 -16.10 -9.96 10.55
CA GLY A 99 -14.92 -9.55 11.31
C GLY A 99 -13.67 -9.28 10.47
N ASP A 100 -13.67 -9.65 9.18
CA ASP A 100 -12.64 -9.21 8.25
C ASP A 100 -12.73 -7.70 7.98
N TYR A 101 -11.62 -7.14 7.52
CA TYR A 101 -11.50 -5.72 7.18
C TYR A 101 -10.79 -5.57 5.84
N VAL A 102 -11.29 -4.70 4.95
CA VAL A 102 -10.79 -4.62 3.57
C VAL A 102 -10.02 -3.31 3.36
N ILE A 103 -8.82 -3.41 2.77
CA ILE A 103 -8.06 -2.26 2.27
C ILE A 103 -7.99 -2.36 0.76
N ALA A 104 -8.72 -1.49 0.08
CA ALA A 104 -8.79 -1.45 -1.37
C ALA A 104 -7.98 -0.27 -1.91
N ILE A 105 -7.22 -0.50 -2.99
CA ILE A 105 -6.35 0.50 -3.61
C ILE A 105 -6.82 0.79 -5.04
N SER A 106 -7.08 2.06 -5.32
CA SER A 106 -7.25 2.57 -6.68
C SER A 106 -6.89 4.04 -6.74
N LYS A 107 -5.91 4.37 -7.58
CA LYS A 107 -5.47 5.76 -7.78
C LYS A 107 -6.66 6.67 -8.11
N GLY A 108 -7.28 6.47 -9.27
CA GLY A 108 -8.39 7.31 -9.72
C GLY A 108 -9.77 6.93 -9.19
N GLY A 109 -9.98 5.71 -8.68
CA GLY A 109 -11.25 5.28 -8.07
C GLY A 109 -12.42 5.05 -9.04
N HIS A 110 -12.14 4.78 -10.33
CA HIS A 110 -13.17 4.63 -11.38
C HIS A 110 -13.30 3.20 -11.95
N SER A 111 -12.52 2.23 -11.46
CA SER A 111 -12.63 0.84 -11.89
C SER A 111 -14.00 0.26 -11.48
N SER A 112 -14.82 -0.10 -12.46
CA SER A 112 -16.19 -0.60 -12.25
C SER A 112 -16.25 -1.78 -11.28
N GLU A 113 -15.32 -2.70 -11.41
CA GLU A 113 -15.19 -3.92 -10.63
C GLU A 113 -14.91 -3.58 -9.16
N LEU A 114 -14.02 -2.60 -8.91
CA LEU A 114 -13.66 -2.21 -7.54
C LEU A 114 -14.78 -1.43 -6.86
N VAL A 115 -15.49 -0.58 -7.61
CA VAL A 115 -16.68 0.13 -7.13
C VAL A 115 -17.77 -0.88 -6.75
N GLU A 116 -18.05 -1.84 -7.63
CA GLU A 116 -19.04 -2.88 -7.37
C GLU A 116 -18.66 -3.75 -6.16
N LEU A 117 -17.41 -4.19 -6.09
CA LEU A 117 -16.91 -5.00 -4.99
C LEU A 117 -17.05 -4.26 -3.65
N THR A 118 -16.59 -3.00 -3.62
CA THR A 118 -16.64 -2.15 -2.42
C THR A 118 -18.06 -1.99 -1.92
N ARG A 119 -19.00 -1.65 -2.82
CA ARG A 119 -20.42 -1.54 -2.47
C ARG A 119 -20.97 -2.84 -1.87
N LYS A 120 -20.69 -4.00 -2.48
CA LYS A 120 -21.16 -5.30 -1.98
C LYS A 120 -20.59 -5.66 -0.61
N LEU A 121 -19.33 -5.30 -0.34
CA LEU A 121 -18.68 -5.54 0.94
C LEU A 121 -19.31 -4.69 2.04
N VAL A 122 -19.49 -3.40 1.79
CA VAL A 122 -20.13 -2.47 2.74
C VAL A 122 -21.59 -2.87 2.99
N GLU A 123 -22.34 -3.28 1.97
CA GLU A 123 -23.71 -3.81 2.11
C GLU A 123 -23.78 -5.07 2.98
N ARG A 124 -22.69 -5.84 3.07
CA ARG A 124 -22.56 -7.02 3.94
C ARG A 124 -22.05 -6.69 5.34
N GLY A 125 -21.82 -5.41 5.64
CA GLY A 125 -21.27 -4.98 6.92
C GLY A 125 -19.76 -5.19 7.05
N ILE A 126 -19.05 -5.52 5.96
CA ILE A 126 -17.59 -5.61 5.95
C ILE A 126 -17.02 -4.20 5.68
N PRO A 127 -16.26 -3.61 6.62
CA PRO A 127 -15.70 -2.28 6.41
C PRO A 127 -14.65 -2.26 5.30
N VAL A 128 -14.64 -1.18 4.52
CA VAL A 128 -13.68 -0.98 3.43
C VAL A 128 -12.97 0.36 3.60
N VAL A 129 -11.64 0.34 3.57
CA VAL A 129 -10.79 1.51 3.35
C VAL A 129 -10.54 1.68 1.86
N ALA A 130 -10.83 2.88 1.34
CA ALA A 130 -10.45 3.29 0.00
C ALA A 130 -9.18 4.13 0.04
N LEU A 131 -8.06 3.55 -0.40
CA LEU A 131 -6.82 4.29 -0.66
C LEU A 131 -6.84 4.84 -2.09
N THR A 132 -6.93 6.17 -2.21
CA THR A 132 -7.15 6.84 -3.50
C THR A 132 -6.68 8.30 -3.48
N GLU A 133 -6.37 8.84 -4.66
CA GLU A 133 -6.08 10.27 -4.82
C GLU A 133 -7.36 11.09 -5.06
N ASN A 134 -8.50 10.43 -5.31
CA ASN A 134 -9.76 11.09 -5.63
C ASN A 134 -10.84 10.70 -4.60
N PRO A 135 -11.03 11.53 -3.54
CA PRO A 135 -12.02 11.28 -2.49
C PRO A 135 -13.46 11.42 -2.99
N ASP A 136 -13.66 12.04 -4.17
CA ASP A 136 -14.94 12.19 -4.83
C ASP A 136 -15.17 11.12 -5.92
N SER A 137 -14.35 10.08 -5.97
CA SER A 137 -14.55 8.98 -6.91
C SER A 137 -15.75 8.09 -6.49
N PRO A 138 -16.39 7.36 -7.43
CA PRO A 138 -17.42 6.38 -7.08
C PRO A 138 -16.93 5.31 -6.09
N PHE A 139 -15.65 4.95 -6.17
CA PHE A 139 -14.99 4.04 -5.25
C PHE A 139 -14.93 4.61 -3.83
N ALA A 140 -14.40 5.83 -3.68
CA ALA A 140 -14.29 6.49 -2.38
C ALA A 140 -15.66 6.67 -1.70
N ARG A 141 -16.67 7.12 -2.45
CA ARG A 141 -18.04 7.28 -1.93
C ARG A 141 -18.72 6.00 -1.49
N SER A 142 -18.27 4.84 -2.00
CA SER A 142 -18.83 3.54 -1.65
C SER A 142 -18.15 2.93 -0.41
N ALA A 143 -17.00 3.45 0.01
CA ALA A 143 -16.19 2.90 1.08
C ALA A 143 -16.63 3.39 2.47
N THR A 144 -16.17 2.70 3.52
CA THR A 144 -16.43 3.07 4.91
C THR A 144 -15.50 4.20 5.37
N ILE A 145 -14.24 4.17 4.96
CA ILE A 145 -13.23 5.18 5.26
C ILE A 145 -12.45 5.49 3.97
N VAL A 146 -12.12 6.76 3.74
CA VAL A 146 -11.32 7.18 2.58
C VAL A 146 -9.94 7.64 3.06
N ALA A 147 -8.90 6.87 2.72
CA ALA A 147 -7.51 7.29 2.85
C ALA A 147 -7.14 8.12 1.62
N HIS A 148 -7.27 9.44 1.74
CA HIS A 148 -6.96 10.37 0.66
C HIS A 148 -5.44 10.59 0.57
N VAL A 149 -4.82 10.02 -0.46
CA VAL A 149 -3.37 10.07 -0.68
C VAL A 149 -3.09 10.50 -2.12
N THR A 150 -2.37 11.60 -2.25
CA THR A 150 -2.02 12.22 -3.54
C THR A 150 -0.55 12.01 -3.88
N THR A 151 -0.27 11.96 -5.19
CA THR A 151 1.10 11.88 -5.73
C THR A 151 1.58 13.27 -6.12
N ASN A 152 2.61 13.78 -5.44
CA ASN A 152 3.15 15.13 -5.69
C ASN A 152 4.69 15.13 -5.72
N PRO A 153 5.33 15.39 -6.88
CA PRO A 153 4.75 15.95 -8.09
C PRO A 153 3.94 14.95 -8.91
N SER A 154 2.87 15.43 -9.56
CA SER A 154 1.96 14.57 -10.33
C SER A 154 2.63 13.93 -11.56
N ASP A 155 3.69 14.54 -12.06
CA ASP A 155 4.48 14.04 -13.18
C ASP A 155 5.55 13.00 -12.77
N ALA A 156 5.53 12.56 -11.50
CA ALA A 156 6.13 11.29 -11.09
C ALA A 156 5.41 10.08 -11.73
N ASP A 157 4.18 10.25 -12.20
CA ASP A 157 3.55 9.34 -13.15
C ASP A 157 3.66 9.91 -14.57
N PRO A 158 4.44 9.29 -15.47
CA PRO A 158 4.62 9.81 -16.83
C PRO A 158 3.29 9.99 -17.57
N GLY A 159 3.03 11.24 -17.96
CA GLY A 159 1.80 11.65 -18.64
C GLY A 159 0.53 11.52 -17.80
N GLY A 160 0.63 11.21 -16.51
CA GLY A 160 -0.51 10.83 -15.67
C GLY A 160 -1.17 9.51 -16.07
N LEU A 161 -0.54 8.75 -16.98
CA LEU A 161 -1.09 7.52 -17.56
C LEU A 161 -0.39 6.27 -17.05
N ILE A 162 0.93 6.31 -16.91
CA ILE A 162 1.71 5.18 -16.45
C ILE A 162 1.92 5.33 -14.95
N ALA A 163 1.25 4.46 -14.18
CA ALA A 163 1.37 4.43 -12.73
C ALA A 163 2.80 4.00 -12.35
N MET A 164 3.60 4.94 -11.86
CA MET A 164 4.96 4.76 -11.38
C MET A 164 5.05 5.36 -9.98
N GLY A 165 5.30 6.67 -9.86
CA GLY A 165 5.35 7.39 -8.58
C GLY A 165 4.13 7.14 -7.68
N SER A 166 2.91 7.09 -8.21
CA SER A 166 1.72 6.83 -7.39
C SER A 166 1.73 5.46 -6.73
N THR A 167 2.36 4.48 -7.37
CA THR A 167 2.46 3.11 -6.86
C THR A 167 3.45 3.02 -5.72
N LEU A 168 4.54 3.80 -5.80
CA LEU A 168 5.52 3.93 -4.72
C LEU A 168 4.95 4.71 -3.53
N VAL A 169 4.19 5.77 -3.78
CA VAL A 169 3.46 6.50 -2.73
C VAL A 169 2.47 5.57 -2.02
N SER A 170 1.66 4.81 -2.76
CA SER A 170 0.72 3.85 -2.17
C SER A 170 1.45 2.72 -1.42
N GLY A 171 2.59 2.25 -1.95
CA GLY A 171 3.44 1.26 -1.31
C GLY A 171 4.02 1.77 0.01
N ALA A 172 4.56 2.99 0.02
CA ALA A 172 5.09 3.62 1.22
C ALA A 172 4.01 3.88 2.29
N TRP A 173 2.78 4.21 1.89
CA TRP A 173 1.64 4.30 2.81
C TRP A 173 1.35 2.94 3.45
N GLY A 174 1.41 1.86 2.65
CA GLY A 174 1.29 0.50 3.13
C GLY A 174 2.42 0.08 4.07
N ASP A 175 3.66 0.47 3.78
CA ASP A 175 4.83 0.21 4.62
C ASP A 175 4.69 0.91 5.97
N ALA A 176 4.24 2.18 5.97
CA ALA A 176 3.95 2.92 7.19
C ALA A 176 2.87 2.22 8.03
N LEU A 177 1.80 1.72 7.40
CA LEU A 177 0.75 0.98 8.08
C LEU A 177 1.29 -0.31 8.71
N ALA A 178 1.99 -1.15 7.94
CA ALA A 178 2.55 -2.41 8.42
C ALA A 178 3.55 -2.19 9.55
N SER A 179 4.47 -1.22 9.40
CA SER A 179 5.49 -0.91 10.41
C SER A 179 4.88 -0.34 11.70
N THR A 180 3.81 0.45 11.60
CA THR A 180 3.08 0.98 12.76
C THR A 180 2.34 -0.14 13.50
N LEU A 181 1.67 -1.03 12.76
CA LEU A 181 0.97 -2.18 13.34
C LEU A 181 1.94 -3.18 13.99
N MET A 182 3.11 -3.41 13.39
CA MET A 182 4.15 -4.28 13.96
C MET A 182 4.54 -3.82 15.37
N ARG A 183 4.79 -2.51 15.54
CA ARG A 183 5.10 -1.88 16.84
C ARG A 183 3.95 -2.03 17.84
N LEU A 184 2.73 -1.76 17.39
CA LEU A 184 1.53 -1.80 18.24
C LEU A 184 1.09 -3.21 18.63
N ARG A 185 1.55 -4.23 17.90
CA ARG A 185 1.29 -5.66 18.18
C ARG A 185 2.45 -6.34 18.89
N ASP A 186 3.51 -5.60 19.24
CA ASP A 186 4.75 -6.14 19.80
C ASP A 186 5.29 -7.34 18.99
N HIS A 187 5.15 -7.29 17.65
CA HIS A 187 5.62 -8.36 16.77
C HIS A 187 7.13 -8.25 16.62
N SER A 188 7.85 -9.17 17.26
CA SER A 188 9.29 -9.11 17.43
C SER A 188 10.04 -9.58 16.18
N TRP A 189 11.35 -9.26 16.09
CA TRP A 189 12.20 -9.84 15.06
C TRP A 189 12.31 -11.36 15.16
N LYS A 190 12.13 -11.93 16.37
CA LYS A 190 12.07 -13.37 16.57
C LYS A 190 10.83 -13.97 15.89
N ASP A 191 9.69 -13.31 16.00
CA ASP A 191 8.46 -13.74 15.32
C ASP A 191 8.61 -13.65 13.80
N VAL A 192 9.26 -12.59 13.29
CA VAL A 192 9.61 -12.47 11.87
C VAL A 192 10.47 -13.66 11.42
N VAL A 193 11.52 -14.02 12.16
CA VAL A 193 12.38 -15.18 11.81
C VAL A 193 11.59 -16.49 11.81
N ASP A 194 10.70 -16.70 12.78
CA ASP A 194 9.92 -17.94 12.93
C ASP A 194 9.03 -18.22 11.71
N ILE A 195 8.42 -17.17 11.13
CA ILE A 195 7.56 -17.28 9.94
C ILE A 195 8.34 -17.32 8.62
N HIS A 196 9.68 -17.23 8.64
CA HIS A 196 10.56 -17.36 7.48
C HIS A 196 11.43 -18.62 7.58
N PRO A 197 10.86 -19.84 7.55
CA PRO A 197 11.63 -21.08 7.73
C PRO A 197 12.64 -21.36 6.60
N GLY A 198 12.58 -20.61 5.49
CA GLY A 198 13.50 -20.69 4.37
C GLY A 198 14.29 -19.41 4.15
N GLY A 199 15.47 -19.54 3.54
CA GLY A 199 16.32 -18.40 3.17
C GLY A 199 17.11 -17.81 4.34
N ILE A 200 17.83 -16.71 4.08
CA ILE A 200 18.81 -16.15 5.02
C ILE A 200 18.16 -15.46 6.24
N VAL A 201 16.89 -15.04 6.12
CA VAL A 201 16.15 -14.41 7.23
C VAL A 201 15.90 -15.42 8.34
N GLY A 202 15.44 -16.64 8.01
CA GLY A 202 15.22 -17.73 8.97
C GLY A 202 16.47 -18.23 9.70
N LEU A 203 17.65 -17.86 9.19
CA LEU A 203 18.95 -18.26 9.76
C LEU A 203 19.56 -17.18 10.65
N GLN A 204 18.91 -16.03 10.81
CA GLN A 204 19.40 -14.95 11.66
C GLN A 204 19.36 -15.37 13.14
N THR A 205 20.52 -15.39 13.78
CA THR A 205 20.66 -15.67 15.23
C THR A 205 20.98 -14.42 16.04
N GLU A 206 21.49 -13.38 15.39
CA GLU A 206 21.74 -12.06 15.97
C GLU A 206 20.65 -11.13 15.47
N LEU A 207 19.77 -10.69 16.37
CA LEU A 207 18.63 -9.82 16.04
C LEU A 207 18.87 -8.42 16.60
N PRO A 208 18.46 -7.37 15.87
CA PRO A 208 18.44 -6.02 16.41
C PRO A 208 17.36 -5.88 17.50
N ASP A 209 17.33 -4.73 18.17
CA ASP A 209 16.26 -4.40 19.11
C ASP A 209 14.90 -4.32 18.38
N ASP A 210 13.85 -4.80 19.06
CA ASP A 210 12.49 -4.76 18.54
C ASP A 210 12.02 -3.32 18.32
N LEU A 211 11.19 -3.14 17.29
CA LEU A 211 10.63 -1.83 16.99
C LEU A 211 9.57 -1.48 18.03
N THR A 212 9.75 -0.36 18.73
CA THR A 212 8.73 0.21 19.62
C THR A 212 8.11 1.45 18.99
N LEU A 213 6.94 1.86 19.48
CA LEU A 213 6.55 3.25 19.33
C LEU A 213 7.60 4.13 20.01
N GLU A 214 7.91 5.27 19.40
CA GLU A 214 8.68 6.30 20.10
C GLU A 214 7.95 6.60 21.41
N PRO A 215 8.67 6.74 22.54
CA PRO A 215 8.05 7.19 23.79
C PRO A 215 7.27 8.48 23.50
N GLU A 216 6.05 8.63 24.05
CA GLU A 216 5.43 9.95 24.17
C GLU A 216 6.46 10.86 24.86
N ASP A 217 7.04 11.80 24.10
CA ASP A 217 8.20 12.63 24.43
C ASP A 217 8.76 12.46 25.85
N GLN A 218 9.97 11.89 25.95
CA GLN A 218 10.87 12.38 26.98
C GLN A 218 11.14 13.87 26.68
N PRO A 219 11.10 14.73 27.71
CA PRO A 219 10.78 16.16 27.63
C PRO A 219 11.60 17.01 26.66
#